data_AF-A0A3B9JJ46-F1
#
_entry.id   AF-A0A3B9JJ46-F1
#
_cell.length_a   1.000
_cell.length_b   1.000
_cell.length_c   1.000
_cell.angle_alpha   90.00
_cell.angle_beta   90.00
_cell.angle_gamma   90.00
#
_symmetry.space_group_name_H-M   'P 1'
#
loop_
_entity.id
_entity.type
_entity.pdbx_description
1 polymer ?
#
loop_
_entity_poly.entity_id
_entity_poly.type
_entity_poly.pdbx_seq_one_letter_code
_entity_poly.pdbx_strand_id
1 'polypeptide(L)'
;MNTNLEEIKNCTIEKIIFSSEDGYTVAAVRTEDNNFVATFQGSYKQGQKLDLIGEWYVHSKYGRQFKVVFAEMSREVEESDIEIFLQNIKGIGTVRARKIVAAFGRDALQVIEENPERLREIGIPQSVVDSVSAEITQNKEFNEIKLELLPLGFSLNMIKKLYDRYGSNTLV
;
A
#
# COMPACT_ATOMS: atom_id res chain seq x y z
N MET A 1 5.39 -11.46 25.97
CA MET A 1 5.90 -12.15 24.77
C MET A 1 5.86 -11.11 23.66
N ASN A 2 7.00 -10.68 23.14
CA ASN A 2 7.03 -9.73 22.03
C ASN A 2 6.73 -10.52 20.76
N THR A 3 5.46 -10.56 20.36
CA THR A 3 5.07 -11.09 19.05
C THR A 3 5.45 -10.02 18.03
N ASN A 4 6.49 -10.27 17.24
CA ASN A 4 6.87 -9.38 16.15
C ASN A 4 5.96 -9.70 14.98
N LEU A 5 4.84 -8.99 14.90
CA LEU A 5 3.91 -9.14 13.79
C LEU A 5 4.52 -8.49 12.55
N GLU A 6 4.51 -9.21 11.44
CA GLU A 6 4.95 -8.74 10.13
C GLU A 6 3.73 -8.42 9.27
N GLU A 7 3.83 -7.35 8.49
CA GLU A 7 2.85 -6.99 7.46
C GLU A 7 3.36 -7.47 6.09
N ILE A 8 2.49 -8.10 5.31
CA ILE A 8 2.75 -8.55 3.95
C ILE A 8 1.61 -8.08 3.05
N LYS A 9 1.89 -7.11 2.19
CA LYS A 9 0.91 -6.50 1.28
C LYS A 9 0.80 -7.22 -0.06
N ASN A 10 -0.27 -6.94 -0.80
CA ASN A 10 -0.54 -7.41 -2.16
C ASN A 10 -0.48 -8.94 -2.31
N CYS A 11 -0.94 -9.66 -1.29
CA CYS A 11 -0.98 -11.11 -1.28
C CYS A 11 -2.16 -11.63 -2.10
N THR A 12 -1.93 -12.53 -3.05
CA THR A 12 -2.99 -13.26 -3.75
C THR A 12 -3.13 -14.66 -3.19
N ILE A 13 -4.34 -15.08 -2.83
CA ILE A 13 -4.65 -16.48 -2.54
C ILE A 13 -4.59 -17.27 -3.85
N GLU A 14 -3.47 -17.95 -4.09
CA GLU A 14 -3.27 -18.73 -5.29
C GLU A 14 -4.08 -20.03 -5.24
N LYS A 15 -4.15 -20.67 -4.07
CA LYS A 15 -4.88 -21.93 -3.89
C LYS A 15 -5.26 -22.17 -2.44
N ILE A 16 -6.50 -22.61 -2.20
CA ILE A 16 -6.90 -23.18 -0.91
C ILE A 16 -6.39 -24.63 -0.83
N ILE A 17 -5.52 -24.90 0.14
CA ILE A 17 -4.92 -26.23 0.39
C ILE A 17 -5.84 -27.04 1.29
N PHE A 18 -6.39 -26.39 2.33
CA PHE A 18 -7.28 -26.99 3.30
C PHE A 18 -8.26 -25.94 3.82
N SER A 19 -9.49 -26.34 4.11
CA SER A 19 -10.45 -25.53 4.84
C SER A 19 -11.36 -26.46 5.66
N SER A 20 -11.61 -26.11 6.91
CA SER A 20 -12.53 -26.81 7.81
C SER A 20 -13.77 -25.99 8.12
N GLU A 21 -14.81 -26.66 8.62
CA GLU A 21 -16.10 -26.05 8.95
C GLU A 21 -16.02 -24.99 10.06
N ASP A 22 -15.02 -25.09 10.95
CA ASP A 22 -14.74 -24.10 12.00
C ASP A 22 -14.03 -22.83 11.48
N GLY A 23 -13.77 -22.76 10.17
CA GLY A 23 -13.16 -21.62 9.51
C GLY A 23 -11.64 -21.63 9.51
N TYR A 24 -10.96 -22.69 9.97
CA TYR A 24 -9.52 -22.78 9.78
C TYR A 24 -9.18 -23.06 8.31
N THR A 25 -8.41 -22.16 7.69
CA THR A 25 -8.05 -22.24 6.28
C THR A 25 -6.53 -22.23 6.11
N VAL A 26 -6.01 -23.12 5.27
CA VAL A 26 -4.60 -23.13 4.83
C VAL A 26 -4.57 -22.85 3.34
N ALA A 27 -3.80 -21.85 2.94
CA ALA A 27 -3.70 -21.46 1.54
C ALA A 27 -2.25 -21.25 1.09
N ALA A 28 -1.99 -21.55 -0.18
CA ALA A 28 -0.82 -21.05 -0.89
C ALA A 28 -1.09 -19.58 -1.26
N VAL A 29 -0.17 -18.71 -0.87
CA VAL A 29 -0.23 -17.26 -1.05
C VAL A 29 0.97 -16.83 -1.88
N ARG A 30 0.71 -15.93 -2.82
CA ARG A 30 1.71 -15.35 -3.73
C ARG A 30 1.74 -13.84 -3.58
N THR A 31 2.93 -13.27 -3.49
CA THR A 31 3.22 -11.85 -3.75
C THR A 31 4.01 -11.74 -5.06
N GLU A 32 4.39 -10.53 -5.47
CA GLU A 32 5.26 -10.36 -6.65
C GLU A 32 6.61 -11.05 -6.47
N ASP A 33 7.18 -10.97 -5.26
CA ASP A 33 8.54 -11.44 -4.98
C ASP A 33 8.61 -12.85 -4.39
N ASN A 34 7.52 -13.38 -3.84
CA ASN A 34 7.58 -14.58 -3.00
C ASN A 34 6.30 -15.43 -3.01
N ASN A 35 6.47 -16.72 -2.68
CA ASN A 35 5.38 -17.67 -2.47
C ASN A 35 5.52 -18.32 -1.10
N PHE A 36 4.42 -18.42 -0.37
CA PHE A 36 4.42 -19.03 0.97
C PHE A 36 3.08 -19.68 1.30
N VAL A 37 3.07 -20.45 2.39
CA VAL A 37 1.84 -21.04 2.93
C VAL A 37 1.39 -20.21 4.13
N ALA A 38 0.12 -19.81 4.11
CA ALA A 38 -0.48 -19.05 5.20
C ALA A 38 -1.66 -19.80 5.82
N THR A 39 -1.88 -19.57 7.11
CA THR A 39 -3.00 -20.10 7.87
C THR A 39 -3.88 -18.96 8.36
N PHE A 40 -5.19 -19.11 8.19
CA PHE A 40 -6.18 -18.08 8.41
C PHE A 40 -7.31 -18.60 9.30
N GLN A 41 -7.94 -17.68 10.01
CA GLN A 41 -9.27 -17.88 10.56
C GLN A 41 -10.31 -17.18 9.67
N GLY A 42 -11.32 -17.92 9.21
CA GLY A 42 -12.36 -17.46 8.31
C GLY A 42 -12.40 -18.18 6.96
N SER A 43 -13.40 -17.82 6.16
CA SER A 43 -13.59 -18.37 4.81
C SER A 43 -12.98 -17.45 3.76
N TYR A 44 -12.01 -17.99 3.02
CA TYR A 44 -11.33 -17.29 1.94
C TYR A 44 -11.44 -18.04 0.63
N LYS A 45 -11.24 -17.34 -0.48
CA LYS A 45 -11.39 -17.88 -1.84
C LYS A 45 -10.13 -17.66 -2.64
N GLN A 46 -9.86 -18.62 -3.51
CA GLN A 46 -8.83 -18.48 -4.54
C GLN A 46 -9.09 -17.22 -5.38
N GLY A 47 -8.02 -16.48 -5.66
CA GLY A 47 -8.03 -15.23 -6.41
C GLY A 47 -8.27 -13.97 -5.57
N GLN A 48 -8.59 -14.09 -4.28
CA GLN A 48 -8.66 -12.91 -3.40
C GLN A 48 -7.29 -12.27 -3.24
N LYS A 49 -7.25 -10.94 -3.34
CA LYS A 49 -6.08 -10.13 -3.02
C LYS A 49 -6.26 -9.53 -1.62
N LEU A 50 -5.25 -9.68 -0.77
CA LEU A 50 -5.30 -9.37 0.65
C LEU A 50 -4.01 -8.69 1.10
N ASP A 51 -4.13 -7.83 2.11
CA ASP A 51 -3.00 -7.42 2.95
C ASP A 51 -3.08 -8.19 4.27
N LEU A 52 -1.94 -8.74 4.71
CA LEU A 52 -1.88 -9.70 5.81
C LEU A 52 -0.99 -9.16 6.93
N ILE A 53 -1.46 -9.30 8.17
CA ILE A 53 -0.63 -9.10 9.37
C ILE A 53 -0.59 -10.41 10.13
N GLY A 54 0.60 -10.86 10.52
CA GLY A 54 0.77 -12.16 11.13
C GLY A 54 2.17 -12.45 11.63
N GLU A 55 2.43 -13.72 11.94
CA GLU A 55 3.72 -14.18 12.44
C GLU A 55 4.19 -15.43 11.71
N TRP A 56 5.49 -15.54 11.44
CA TRP A 56 6.07 -16.76 10.93
C TRP A 56 6.21 -17.80 12.05
N TYR A 57 5.85 -19.05 11.74
CA TYR A 57 6.12 -20.19 12.60
C TYR A 57 6.53 -21.40 11.77
N VAL A 58 7.06 -22.43 12.42
CA VAL A 58 7.44 -23.69 11.77
C VAL A 58 6.54 -24.80 12.30
N HIS A 59 5.69 -25.34 11.44
CA HIS A 59 4.87 -26.51 11.72
C HIS A 59 5.73 -27.77 11.65
N SER A 60 5.63 -28.66 12.63
CA SER A 60 6.45 -29.87 12.76
C SER A 60 6.41 -30.80 11.53
N LYS A 61 5.25 -30.87 10.85
CA LYS A 61 5.04 -31.70 9.66
C LYS A 61 5.14 -30.94 8.33
N TYR A 62 4.82 -29.65 8.32
CA TYR A 62 4.57 -28.89 7.08
C TYR A 62 5.58 -27.77 6.85
N GLY A 63 6.50 -27.53 7.79
CA GLY A 63 7.53 -26.52 7.66
C GLY A 63 7.02 -25.11 7.93
N ARG A 64 7.70 -24.12 7.37
CA ARG A 64 7.47 -22.69 7.63
C ARG A 64 6.11 -22.25 7.06
N GLN A 65 5.30 -21.62 7.91
CA GLN A 65 3.99 -21.08 7.56
C GLN A 65 3.82 -19.69 8.17
N PHE A 66 3.00 -18.86 7.54
CA PHE A 66 2.62 -17.56 8.04
C PHE A 66 1.25 -17.66 8.72
N LYS A 67 1.21 -17.43 10.03
CA LYS A 67 -0.03 -17.43 10.81
C LYS A 67 -0.65 -16.04 10.72
N VAL A 68 -1.73 -15.92 9.96
CA VAL A 68 -2.43 -14.66 9.75
C VAL A 68 -3.25 -14.34 11.00
N VAL A 69 -3.00 -13.18 11.57
CA VAL A 69 -3.73 -12.60 12.71
C VAL A 69 -4.80 -11.64 12.21
N PHE A 70 -4.51 -10.90 11.15
CA PHE A 70 -5.44 -9.99 10.49
C PHE A 70 -5.26 -10.05 8.97
N ALA A 71 -6.37 -10.00 8.24
CA ALA A 71 -6.39 -9.94 6.80
C ALA A 71 -7.49 -9.00 6.35
N GLU A 72 -7.18 -8.14 5.38
CA GLU A 72 -8.15 -7.28 4.72
C GLU A 72 -8.00 -7.35 3.21
N MET A 73 -9.03 -6.93 2.48
CA MET A 73 -8.93 -6.86 1.02
C MET A 73 -7.90 -5.81 0.64
N SER A 74 -6.85 -6.22 -0.07
CA SER A 74 -5.84 -5.27 -0.55
C SER A 74 -6.50 -4.31 -1.52
N ARG A 75 -6.30 -3.02 -1.32
CA ARG A 75 -6.70 -1.99 -2.28
C ARG A 75 -5.46 -1.60 -3.08
N GLU A 76 -5.51 -1.80 -4.39
CA GLU A 76 -4.50 -1.20 -5.26
C GLU A 76 -4.70 0.31 -5.27
N VAL A 77 -3.59 1.06 -5.28
CA VAL A 77 -3.62 2.50 -5.50
C VAL A 77 -4.14 2.75 -6.92
N GLU A 78 -5.27 3.43 -7.00
CA GLU A 78 -5.88 3.82 -8.27
C GLU A 78 -5.36 5.18 -8.74
N GLU A 79 -5.50 5.45 -10.04
CA GLU A 79 -5.14 6.74 -10.63
C GLU A 79 -5.82 7.93 -9.93
N SER A 80 -7.06 7.74 -9.46
CA SER A 80 -7.79 8.75 -8.69
C SER A 80 -7.16 9.02 -7.32
N ASP A 81 -6.58 8.00 -6.68
CA ASP A 81 -5.90 8.16 -5.39
C ASP A 81 -4.64 8.99 -5.55
N ILE A 82 -3.87 8.71 -6.61
CA ILE A 82 -2.70 9.49 -6.99
C ILE A 82 -3.09 10.93 -7.32
N GLU A 83 -4.17 11.14 -8.07
CA GLU A 83 -4.66 12.50 -8.37
C GLU A 83 -5.00 13.27 -7.08
N ILE A 84 -5.68 12.64 -6.13
CA ILE A 84 -6.04 13.25 -4.83
C ILE A 84 -4.78 13.56 -4.01
N PHE A 85 -3.84 12.62 -3.96
CA PHE A 85 -2.56 12.82 -3.28
C PHE A 85 -1.79 14.01 -3.87
N LEU A 86 -1.63 14.04 -5.19
CA LEU A 86 -0.90 15.10 -5.89
C LEU A 86 -1.53 16.48 -5.68
N GLN A 87 -2.86 16.58 -5.57
CA GLN A 87 -3.57 17.84 -5.27
C GLN A 87 -3.19 18.48 -3.93
N ASN A 88 -2.61 17.69 -3.01
CA ASN A 88 -2.20 18.15 -1.69
C ASN A 88 -0.73 18.60 -1.66
N ILE A 89 -0.03 18.54 -2.79
CA ILE A 89 1.35 19.01 -2.92
C ILE A 89 1.35 20.47 -3.34
N LYS A 90 2.21 21.26 -2.71
CA LYS A 90 2.33 22.70 -2.99
C LYS A 90 2.59 22.94 -4.48
N GLY A 91 1.70 23.71 -5.10
CA GLY A 91 1.81 24.07 -6.52
C GLY A 91 1.18 23.05 -7.49
N ILE A 92 0.59 21.96 -7.01
CA ILE A 92 -0.18 21.04 -7.83
C ILE A 92 -1.66 21.14 -7.44
N GLY A 93 -2.44 21.88 -8.23
CA GLY A 93 -3.90 21.86 -8.14
C GLY A 93 -4.49 20.76 -9.04
N THR A 94 -5.81 20.60 -8.99
CA THR A 94 -6.57 19.58 -9.75
C THR A 94 -6.17 19.47 -11.22
N VAL A 95 -5.96 20.60 -11.91
CA VAL A 95 -5.56 20.59 -13.33
C VAL A 95 -4.19 19.95 -13.54
N ARG A 96 -3.21 20.25 -12.68
CA ARG A 96 -1.86 19.68 -12.79
C ARG A 96 -1.86 18.22 -12.37
N ALA A 97 -2.56 17.86 -11.30
CA ALA A 97 -2.69 16.47 -10.86
C ALA A 97 -3.28 15.58 -11.98
N ARG A 98 -4.41 16.00 -12.57
CA ARG A 98 -5.01 15.30 -13.72
C ARG A 98 -4.06 15.17 -14.89
N LYS A 99 -3.29 16.22 -15.18
CA LYS A 99 -2.33 16.21 -16.30
C LYS A 99 -1.21 15.20 -16.08
N ILE A 100 -0.70 15.13 -14.85
CA ILE A 100 0.35 14.17 -14.47
C ILE A 100 -0.18 12.74 -14.58
N VAL A 101 -1.34 12.46 -13.95
CA VAL A 101 -1.95 11.13 -13.97
C VAL A 101 -2.37 10.72 -15.39
N ALA A 102 -2.91 11.63 -16.20
CA ALA A 102 -3.25 11.31 -17.60
C ALA A 102 -2.02 10.96 -18.47
N ALA A 103 -0.82 11.40 -18.08
CA ALA A 103 0.41 11.13 -18.82
C ALA A 103 1.13 9.86 -18.34
N PHE A 104 1.07 9.55 -17.05
CA PHE A 104 1.88 8.50 -16.43
C PHE A 104 1.05 7.41 -15.73
N GLY A 105 -0.27 7.57 -15.65
CA GLY A 105 -1.18 6.62 -15.02
C GLY A 105 -0.79 6.30 -13.57
N ARG A 106 -0.86 5.01 -13.24
CA ARG A 106 -0.45 4.46 -11.92
C ARG A 106 1.04 4.64 -11.63
N ASP A 107 1.87 4.82 -12.65
CA ASP A 107 3.32 4.98 -12.50
C ASP A 107 3.73 6.42 -12.18
N ALA A 108 2.77 7.35 -12.07
CA ALA A 108 3.05 8.77 -11.86
C ALA A 108 3.96 9.04 -10.65
N LEU A 109 3.74 8.37 -9.51
CA LEU A 109 4.57 8.56 -8.31
C LEU A 109 6.00 8.05 -8.53
N GLN A 110 6.15 6.88 -9.15
CA GLN A 110 7.45 6.32 -9.51
C GLN A 110 8.20 7.22 -10.50
N VAL A 111 7.51 7.74 -11.52
CA VAL A 111 8.09 8.69 -12.48
C VAL A 111 8.58 9.95 -11.76
N ILE A 112 7.86 10.47 -10.78
CA ILE A 112 8.30 11.65 -10.03
C ILE A 112 9.50 11.34 -9.13
N GLU A 113 9.55 10.14 -8.55
CA GLU A 113 10.67 9.71 -7.70
C GLU A 113 11.95 9.48 -8.51
N GLU A 114 11.86 8.76 -9.63
CA GLU A 114 13.02 8.33 -10.41
C GLU A 114 13.43 9.33 -11.49
N ASN A 115 12.45 9.96 -12.14
CA ASN A 115 12.65 10.79 -13.33
C ASN A 115 11.75 12.04 -13.35
N PRO A 116 11.81 12.91 -12.32
CA PRO A 116 10.90 14.05 -12.16
C PRO A 116 10.92 15.02 -13.35
N GLU A 117 12.03 15.09 -14.08
CA GLU A 117 12.18 15.90 -15.30
C GLU A 117 11.15 15.56 -16.39
N ARG A 118 10.62 14.33 -16.42
CA ARG A 118 9.54 13.95 -17.35
C ARG A 118 8.27 14.77 -17.16
N LEU A 119 8.04 15.33 -15.97
CA LEU A 119 6.94 16.26 -15.74
C LEU A 119 7.06 17.52 -16.61
N ARG A 120 8.27 17.94 -16.99
CA ARG A 120 8.47 19.11 -17.87
C ARG A 120 8.04 18.84 -19.30
N GLU A 121 8.15 17.60 -19.77
CA GLU A 121 7.69 17.19 -21.11
C GLU A 121 6.19 17.45 -21.28
N ILE A 122 5.43 17.32 -20.19
CA ILE A 122 4.00 17.63 -20.15
C ILE A 122 3.73 19.06 -19.65
N GLY A 123 4.71 19.95 -19.64
CA GLY A 123 4.53 21.37 -19.33
C GLY A 123 4.26 21.68 -17.85
N ILE A 124 4.72 20.86 -16.92
CA ILE A 124 4.80 21.23 -15.50
C ILE A 124 6.02 22.15 -15.30
N PRO A 125 5.89 23.34 -14.68
CA PRO A 125 7.02 24.24 -14.45
C PRO A 125 8.08 23.64 -13.52
N GLN A 126 9.37 23.95 -13.76
CA GLN A 126 10.47 23.44 -12.93
C GLN A 126 10.25 23.65 -11.43
N SER A 127 9.77 24.82 -11.01
CA SER A 127 9.53 25.10 -9.59
C SER A 127 8.51 24.16 -8.93
N VAL A 128 7.58 23.61 -9.71
CA VAL A 128 6.62 22.61 -9.25
C VAL A 128 7.25 21.23 -9.24
N VAL A 129 8.05 20.90 -10.27
CA VAL A 129 8.84 19.65 -10.34
C VAL A 129 9.75 19.51 -9.12
N ASP A 130 10.47 20.58 -8.77
CA ASP A 130 11.34 20.61 -7.60
C ASP A 130 10.55 20.41 -6.29
N SER A 131 9.37 21.03 -6.19
CA SER A 131 8.51 20.93 -5.00
C SER A 131 7.95 19.52 -4.80
N VAL A 132 7.43 18.91 -5.87
CA VAL A 132 6.84 17.56 -5.80
C VAL A 132 7.90 16.48 -5.60
N SER A 133 9.06 16.61 -6.26
CA SER A 133 10.17 15.68 -6.07
C SER A 133 10.70 15.76 -4.64
N ALA A 134 10.91 16.98 -4.11
CA ALA A 134 11.34 17.15 -2.72
C ALA A 134 10.33 16.56 -1.72
N GLU A 135 9.02 16.77 -1.92
CA GLU A 135 8.01 16.22 -1.01
C GLU A 135 8.00 14.70 -1.02
N ILE A 136 8.05 14.07 -2.21
CA ILE A 136 8.06 12.61 -2.37
C ILE A 136 9.31 11.99 -1.76
N THR A 137 10.50 12.55 -2.01
CA THR A 137 11.76 11.98 -1.52
C THR A 137 11.98 12.20 -0.02
N GLN A 138 11.59 13.35 0.54
CA GLN A 138 11.92 13.70 1.93
C GLN A 138 10.98 13.06 2.96
N ASN A 139 9.76 12.71 2.58
CA ASN A 139 8.70 12.30 3.53
C ASN A 139 8.03 10.99 3.12
N LYS A 140 8.79 9.97 2.73
CA LYS A 140 8.26 8.69 2.21
C LYS A 140 7.16 8.09 3.09
N GLU A 141 7.45 7.85 4.37
CA GLU A 141 6.48 7.28 5.32
C GLU A 141 5.19 8.12 5.44
N PHE A 142 5.34 9.44 5.56
CA PHE A 142 4.18 10.32 5.66
C PHE A 142 3.38 10.40 4.35
N ASN A 143 4.05 10.25 3.20
CA ASN A 143 3.39 10.24 1.89
C ASN A 143 2.64 8.95 1.63
N GLU A 144 3.13 7.80 2.11
CA GLU A 144 2.37 6.54 2.10
C GLU A 144 1.07 6.69 2.89
N ILE A 145 1.15 7.28 4.09
CA ILE A 145 -0.04 7.55 4.91
C ILE A 145 -1.01 8.51 4.21
N LYS A 146 -0.50 9.56 3.56
CA LYS A 146 -1.34 10.48 2.77
C LYS A 146 -2.03 9.75 1.61
N LEU A 147 -1.30 8.90 0.88
CA LEU A 147 -1.81 8.18 -0.29
C LEU A 147 -2.96 7.24 0.09
N GLU A 148 -2.91 6.66 1.29
CA GLU A 148 -3.99 5.82 1.83
C GLU A 148 -5.16 6.63 2.37
N LEU A 149 -4.91 7.66 3.16
CA LEU A 149 -5.96 8.31 3.95
C LEU A 149 -6.65 9.48 3.22
N LEU A 150 -5.97 10.19 2.32
CA LEU A 150 -6.60 11.30 1.59
C LEU A 150 -7.78 10.84 0.72
N PRO A 151 -7.68 9.72 -0.05
CA PRO A 151 -8.80 9.25 -0.85
C PRO A 151 -10.01 8.80 -0.01
N LEU A 152 -9.79 8.41 1.25
CA LEU A 152 -10.83 8.08 2.21
C LEU A 152 -11.51 9.34 2.82
N GLY A 153 -11.06 10.54 2.44
CA GLY A 153 -11.66 11.82 2.85
C GLY A 153 -11.05 12.43 4.12
N PHE A 154 -9.94 11.87 4.64
CA PHE A 154 -9.25 12.47 5.78
C PHE A 154 -8.55 13.76 5.35
N SER A 155 -8.71 14.82 6.13
CA SER A 155 -7.97 16.07 5.87
C SER A 155 -6.48 15.92 6.22
N LEU A 156 -5.59 16.65 5.54
CA LEU A 156 -4.16 16.70 5.87
C LEU A 156 -3.89 17.01 7.35
N ASN A 157 -4.71 17.87 7.98
CA ASN A 157 -4.57 18.18 9.40
C ASN A 157 -4.88 16.98 10.29
N MET A 158 -5.84 16.14 9.91
CA MET A 158 -6.17 14.91 10.63
C MET A 158 -5.06 13.87 10.44
N ILE A 159 -4.59 13.70 9.20
CA ILE A 159 -3.49 12.79 8.87
C ILE A 159 -2.23 13.17 9.65
N LYS A 160 -1.90 14.46 9.70
CA LYS A 160 -0.77 14.96 10.49
C LYS A 160 -0.90 14.63 11.98
N LYS A 161 -2.09 14.81 12.58
CA LYS A 161 -2.34 14.44 13.98
C LYS A 161 -2.19 12.95 14.24
N LEU A 162 -2.60 12.11 13.30
CA LEU A 162 -2.45 10.65 13.40
C LEU A 162 -0.96 10.29 13.33
N TYR A 163 -0.24 10.84 12.36
CA TYR A 163 1.20 10.62 12.21
C TYR A 163 2.00 11.11 13.41
N ASP A 164 1.72 12.29 13.94
CA ASP A 164 2.39 12.82 15.14
C ASP A 164 2.18 11.92 16.38
N ARG A 165 1.09 11.14 16.40
CA ARG A 165 0.74 10.26 17.53
C ARG A 165 1.24 8.82 17.36
N TYR A 166 1.20 8.28 16.14
CA TYR A 166 1.45 6.86 15.87
C TYR A 166 2.66 6.61 14.97
N GLY A 167 3.22 7.64 14.34
CA GLY A 167 4.35 7.52 13.42
C GLY A 167 4.05 6.57 12.27
N SER A 168 5.01 5.68 11.98
CA SER A 168 4.88 4.61 10.99
C SER A 168 3.77 3.60 11.31
N ASN A 169 3.29 3.52 12.56
CA ASN A 169 2.16 2.66 12.96
C ASN A 169 0.79 3.33 12.72
N THR A 170 0.70 4.37 11.89
CA THR A 170 -0.60 5.04 11.62
C THR A 170 -1.55 4.15 10.81
N LEU A 171 -1.01 3.28 9.97
CA LEU A 171 -1.78 2.39 9.10
C LEU A 171 -1.90 0.96 9.66
N VAL A 172 -1.31 0.68 10.82
CA VAL A 172 -1.17 -0.67 11.42
C VAL A 172 -1.94 -0.77 12.72
#